data_AF-A0A925X1P2-F1
#
_entry.id   AF-A0A925X1P2-F1
#
_cell.length_a   1.000
_cell.length_b   1.000
_cell.length_c   1.000
_cell.angle_alpha   90.00
_cell.angle_beta   90.00
_cell.angle_gamma   90.00
#
_symmetry.space_group_name_H-M   'P 1'
#
loop_
_entity.id
_entity.type
_entity.pdbx_description
1 polymer ?
#
loop_
_entity_poly.entity_id
_entity_poly.type
_entity_poly.pdbx_seq_one_letter_code
_entity_poly.pdbx_strand_id
1 'polypeptide(L)'
;MSTTVATPSPQAGESVGMSYLETPSRKFVTIYLPLIVFLIVLLFPFYWMGITSVKPDHELLSRTGNPFWVIAPTIAHFEKLLFRTAYPEWMWNTVFISVVATAFSLAASVFAAYAIERLRFR
;
A
#
# COMPACT_ATOMS: atom_id res chain seq x y z
N MET A 1 66.93 -18.98 14.78
CA MET A 1 65.76 -19.05 15.68
C MET A 1 64.68 -18.16 15.08
N SER A 2 63.80 -18.73 14.26
CA SER A 2 62.71 -18.01 13.60
C SER A 2 61.40 -18.54 14.16
N THR A 3 60.76 -17.75 15.01
CA THR A 3 59.49 -18.12 15.63
C THR A 3 58.36 -17.65 14.72
N THR A 4 57.80 -18.57 13.93
CA THR A 4 56.59 -18.35 13.14
C THR A 4 55.41 -18.23 14.10
N VAL A 5 54.93 -17.01 14.33
CA VAL A 5 53.68 -16.75 15.05
C VAL A 5 52.53 -17.03 14.09
N ALA A 6 51.81 -18.12 14.31
CA ALA A 6 50.59 -18.44 13.58
C ALA A 6 49.51 -17.39 13.90
N THR A 7 48.99 -16.71 12.88
CA THR A 7 47.84 -15.82 12.98
C THR A 7 46.56 -16.66 13.19
N PRO A 8 45.74 -16.40 14.22
CA PRO A 8 44.44 -17.06 14.34
C PRO A 8 43.49 -16.51 13.28
N SER A 9 42.87 -17.39 12.51
CA SER A 9 41.85 -17.10 11.51
C SER A 9 40.65 -16.40 12.18
N PRO A 10 40.20 -15.22 11.73
CA PRO A 10 38.98 -14.62 12.23
C PRO A 10 37.75 -15.24 11.56
N GLN A 11 36.70 -15.41 12.36
CA GLN A 11 35.28 -15.50 11.96
C GLN A 11 34.75 -16.84 11.42
N ALA A 12 34.70 -17.85 12.30
CA ALA A 12 33.73 -18.95 12.19
C ALA A 12 32.45 -18.70 13.04
N GLY A 13 32.14 -17.43 13.36
CA GLY A 13 31.08 -17.06 14.32
C GLY A 13 29.99 -16.13 13.79
N GLU A 14 30.12 -15.55 12.60
CA GLU A 14 29.19 -14.51 12.12
C GLU A 14 28.04 -15.04 11.24
N SER A 15 28.09 -16.30 10.78
CA SER A 15 27.03 -16.91 9.95
C SER A 15 25.99 -17.72 10.73
N VAL A 16 26.20 -17.95 12.04
CA VAL A 16 25.35 -18.84 12.85
C VAL A 16 23.96 -18.23 13.10
N GLY A 17 23.85 -16.90 13.15
CA GLY A 17 22.60 -16.16 13.40
C GLY A 17 21.60 -16.15 12.24
N MET A 18 22.02 -16.52 11.02
CA MET A 18 21.15 -16.50 9.83
C MET A 18 20.72 -17.90 9.36
N SER A 19 21.29 -18.97 9.94
CA SER A 19 20.93 -20.38 9.64
C SER A 19 19.51 -20.75 10.10
N TYR A 20 18.96 -19.97 11.02
CA TYR A 20 17.59 -20.09 11.49
C TYR A 20 16.55 -19.87 10.36
N LEU A 21 16.91 -19.27 9.23
CA LEU A 21 15.99 -19.02 8.12
C LEU A 21 15.94 -20.15 7.06
N GLU A 22 16.65 -21.26 7.26
CA GLU A 22 16.82 -22.37 6.30
C GLU A 22 15.80 -23.50 6.49
N THR A 23 14.53 -23.17 6.74
CA THR A 23 13.44 -24.16 6.60
C THR A 23 12.25 -23.49 5.93
N PRO A 24 11.79 -23.96 4.76
CA PRO A 24 10.70 -23.31 4.01
C PRO A 24 9.45 -23.11 4.88
N SER A 25 9.18 -24.06 5.76
CA SER A 25 8.05 -24.01 6.72
C SER A 25 8.20 -22.92 7.78
N ARG A 26 9.42 -22.59 8.21
CA ARG A 26 9.65 -21.56 9.23
C ARG A 26 9.53 -20.15 8.66
N LYS A 27 10.03 -19.93 7.44
CA LYS A 27 9.79 -18.70 6.67
C LYS A 27 8.28 -18.50 6.43
N PHE A 28 7.56 -19.56 6.09
CA PHE A 28 6.10 -19.51 5.92
C PHE A 28 5.38 -19.01 7.17
N VAL A 29 5.69 -19.58 8.34
CA VAL A 29 5.04 -19.20 9.59
C VAL A 29 5.50 -17.84 10.12
N THR A 30 6.79 -17.50 10.05
CA THR A 30 7.30 -16.24 10.64
C THR A 30 7.08 -15.03 9.74
N ILE A 31 7.02 -15.19 8.43
CA ILE A 31 6.91 -14.07 7.47
C ILE A 31 5.55 -14.07 6.79
N TYR A 32 5.16 -15.18 6.14
CA TYR A 32 3.96 -15.19 5.31
C TYR A 32 2.67 -15.19 6.13
N LEU A 33 2.61 -15.92 7.25
CA LEU A 33 1.44 -15.91 8.12
C LEU A 33 1.09 -14.50 8.64
N PRO A 34 2.01 -13.74 9.28
CA PRO A 34 1.68 -12.38 9.72
C PRO A 34 1.42 -11.43 8.54
N LEU A 35 2.09 -11.62 7.40
CA LEU A 35 1.84 -10.81 6.21
C LEU A 35 0.44 -11.05 5.63
N ILE A 36 -0.03 -12.31 5.59
CA ILE A 36 -1.39 -12.66 5.15
C ILE A 36 -2.42 -12.12 6.13
N VAL A 37 -2.20 -12.26 7.44
CA VAL A 37 -3.09 -11.68 8.45
C VAL A 37 -3.17 -10.17 8.30
N PHE A 38 -2.03 -9.50 8.14
CA PHE A 38 -1.97 -8.06 7.90
C PHE A 38 -2.72 -7.66 6.62
N LEU A 39 -2.52 -8.40 5.53
CA LEU A 39 -3.23 -8.19 4.26
C LEU A 39 -4.74 -8.34 4.43
N ILE A 40 -5.22 -9.37 5.13
CA ILE A 40 -6.66 -9.58 5.37
C ILE A 40 -7.23 -8.42 6.17
N VAL A 41 -6.57 -8.00 7.24
CA VAL A 41 -7.01 -6.86 8.07
C VAL A 41 -7.01 -5.56 7.27
N LEU A 42 -6.01 -5.35 6.42
CA LEU A 42 -5.91 -4.18 5.55
C LEU A 42 -6.98 -4.17 4.45
N LEU A 43 -7.30 -5.33 3.87
CA LEU A 43 -8.31 -5.46 2.81
C LEU A 43 -9.75 -5.49 3.34
N PHE A 44 -9.95 -5.86 4.60
CA PHE A 44 -11.27 -5.90 5.24
C PHE A 44 -12.11 -4.62 5.02
N PRO A 45 -11.62 -3.39 5.29
CA PRO A 45 -12.40 -2.18 5.04
C PRO A 45 -12.71 -1.96 3.56
N PHE A 46 -11.83 -2.35 2.64
CA PHE A 46 -12.07 -2.24 1.20
C PHE A 46 -13.13 -3.24 0.72
N TYR A 47 -13.10 -4.47 1.22
CA TYR A 47 -14.12 -5.48 0.95
C TYR A 47 -15.51 -4.98 1.40
N TRP A 48 -15.58 -4.43 2.61
CA TRP A 48 -16.82 -3.84 3.12
C TRP A 48 -17.30 -2.67 2.26
N MET A 49 -16.41 -1.76 1.87
CA MET A 49 -16.73 -0.63 0.98
C MET A 49 -17.23 -1.09 -0.40
N GLY A 50 -16.65 -2.16 -0.94
CA GLY A 50 -17.09 -2.76 -2.21
C GLY A 50 -18.51 -3.32 -2.11
N ILE A 51 -18.78 -4.11 -1.07
CA ILE A 51 -20.11 -4.71 -0.84
C ILE A 51 -21.18 -3.65 -0.63
N THR A 52 -20.89 -2.59 0.13
CA THR A 52 -21.88 -1.52 0.37
C THR A 52 -22.13 -0.68 -0.86
N SER A 53 -21.14 -0.53 -1.76
CA SER A 53 -21.32 0.24 -3.01
C SER A 53 -22.32 -0.38 -4.00
N VAL A 54 -22.48 -1.70 -3.96
CA VAL A 54 -23.40 -2.46 -4.86
C VAL A 54 -24.70 -2.87 -4.17
N LYS A 55 -24.84 -2.60 -2.86
CA LYS A 55 -26.03 -2.97 -2.09
C LYS A 55 -27.15 -1.97 -2.36
N PRO A 56 -28.35 -2.41 -2.75
CA PRO A 56 -29.46 -1.50 -3.07
C PRO A 56 -30.02 -0.83 -1.81
N ASP A 57 -30.55 0.39 -1.95
CA ASP A 57 -31.10 1.21 -0.85
C ASP A 57 -32.07 0.42 0.05
N HIS A 58 -32.94 -0.42 -0.52
CA HIS A 58 -33.91 -1.20 0.24
C HIS A 58 -33.27 -2.28 1.14
N GLU A 59 -32.10 -2.81 0.77
CA GLU A 59 -31.33 -3.72 1.63
C GLU A 59 -30.54 -2.96 2.70
N LEU A 60 -30.09 -1.73 2.42
CA LEU A 60 -29.39 -0.88 3.38
C LEU A 60 -30.32 -0.37 4.50
N LEU A 61 -31.57 -0.06 4.16
CA LEU A 61 -32.57 0.40 5.14
C LEU A 61 -33.28 -0.73 5.89
N SER A 62 -33.18 -1.99 5.44
CA SER A 62 -33.76 -3.13 6.15
C SER A 62 -32.85 -3.60 7.29
N ARG A 63 -33.39 -3.76 8.50
CA ARG A 63 -32.66 -4.26 9.68
C ARG A 63 -32.51 -5.78 9.73
N THR A 64 -33.04 -6.49 8.74
CA THR A 64 -33.15 -7.96 8.72
C THR A 64 -32.11 -8.65 7.84
N GLY A 65 -31.37 -7.91 7.00
CA GLY A 65 -30.36 -8.46 6.09
C GLY A 65 -29.00 -8.71 6.76
N ASN A 66 -28.27 -9.74 6.30
CA ASN A 66 -26.90 -9.99 6.76
C ASN A 66 -25.95 -8.88 6.24
N PRO A 67 -25.24 -8.16 7.12
CA PRO A 67 -24.34 -7.06 6.73
C PRO A 67 -23.22 -7.48 5.77
N PHE A 68 -22.77 -8.74 5.83
CA PHE A 68 -21.60 -9.21 5.07
C PHE A 68 -21.92 -9.77 3.68
N TRP A 69 -23.20 -9.82 3.27
CA TRP A 69 -23.61 -10.39 1.98
C TRP A 69 -24.65 -9.51 1.26
N VAL A 70 -24.60 -9.49 -0.06
CA VAL A 70 -25.57 -8.79 -0.93
C VAL A 70 -26.48 -9.82 -1.57
N ILE A 71 -27.80 -9.60 -1.52
CA ILE A 71 -28.78 -10.55 -2.05
C ILE A 71 -29.13 -10.17 -3.50
N ALA A 72 -29.27 -8.87 -3.79
CA ALA A 72 -29.51 -8.34 -5.13
C ALA A 72 -28.51 -7.22 -5.49
N PRO A 73 -27.34 -7.53 -6.07
CA PRO A 73 -26.36 -6.50 -6.45
C PRO A 73 -26.92 -5.55 -7.52
N THR A 74 -26.72 -4.25 -7.34
CA THR A 74 -27.17 -3.20 -8.26
C THR A 74 -26.03 -2.28 -8.68
N ILE A 75 -26.11 -1.78 -9.92
CA ILE A 75 -25.19 -0.77 -10.49
C ILE A 75 -25.86 0.63 -10.53
N ALA A 76 -27.11 0.72 -10.09
CA ALA A 76 -27.90 1.97 -10.15
C ALA A 76 -27.24 3.14 -9.40
N HIS A 77 -26.48 2.86 -8.32
CA HIS A 77 -25.74 3.89 -7.58
C HIS A 77 -24.64 4.54 -8.43
N PHE A 78 -23.91 3.75 -9.21
CA PHE A 78 -22.85 4.24 -10.09
C PHE A 78 -23.42 5.06 -11.25
N GLU A 79 -24.49 4.60 -11.89
CA GLU A 79 -25.16 5.34 -12.96
C GLU A 79 -25.71 6.68 -12.44
N LYS A 80 -26.36 6.66 -11.28
CA LYS A 80 -26.89 7.86 -10.63
C LYS A 80 -25.77 8.85 -10.31
N LEU A 81 -24.66 8.39 -9.72
CA LEU A 81 -23.52 9.27 -9.40
C LEU A 81 -22.93 9.87 -10.68
N LEU A 82 -22.64 9.06 -11.69
CA LEU A 82 -21.92 9.49 -12.88
C LEU A 82 -22.76 10.34 -13.84
N PHE A 83 -24.06 10.07 -13.98
CA PHE A 83 -24.88 10.72 -15.01
C PHE A 83 -26.01 11.60 -14.46
N ARG A 84 -26.35 11.46 -13.18
CA ARG A 84 -27.46 12.20 -12.56
C ARG A 84 -27.00 13.17 -11.47
N THR A 85 -25.68 13.35 -11.27
CA THR A 85 -25.13 14.31 -10.30
C THR A 85 -23.94 15.08 -10.89
N ALA A 86 -23.51 16.15 -10.21
CA ALA A 86 -22.33 16.94 -10.55
C ALA A 86 -20.99 16.23 -10.20
N TYR A 87 -21.04 14.96 -9.81
CA TYR A 87 -19.85 14.19 -9.42
C TYR A 87 -18.73 14.18 -10.47
N PRO A 88 -18.99 13.98 -11.78
CA PRO A 88 -17.92 14.01 -12.79
C PRO A 88 -17.18 15.34 -12.84
N GLU A 89 -17.88 16.46 -12.65
CA GLU A 89 -17.28 17.79 -12.65
C GLU A 89 -16.37 17.99 -11.43
N TRP A 90 -16.82 17.58 -10.24
CA TRP A 90 -15.99 17.64 -9.02
C TRP A 90 -14.77 16.72 -9.10
N MET A 91 -14.96 15.52 -9.67
CA MET A 91 -13.87 14.58 -9.93
C MET A 91 -12.84 15.19 -10.88
N TRP A 92 -13.29 15.82 -11.98
CA TRP A 92 -12.42 16.50 -12.93
C TRP A 92 -11.63 17.64 -12.28
N ASN A 93 -12.28 18.48 -11.47
CA ASN A 93 -11.61 19.56 -10.75
C ASN A 93 -10.51 19.03 -9.83
N THR A 94 -10.77 17.94 -9.11
CA THR A 94 -9.80 17.32 -8.19
C THR A 94 -8.61 16.70 -8.95
N VAL A 95 -8.88 16.02 -10.06
CA VAL A 95 -7.85 15.47 -10.92
C VAL A 95 -6.99 16.58 -11.51
N PHE A 96 -7.61 17.64 -12.03
CA PHE A 96 -6.90 18.78 -12.59
C PHE A 96 -6.00 19.45 -11.55
N ILE A 97 -6.54 19.76 -10.36
CA ILE A 97 -5.78 20.40 -9.29
C ILE A 97 -4.63 19.51 -8.83
N SER A 98 -4.86 18.21 -8.65
CA SER A 98 -3.80 17.29 -8.19
C SER A 98 -2.67 17.16 -9.21
N VAL A 99 -2.97 17.01 -10.50
CA VAL A 99 -1.96 16.94 -11.56
C VAL A 99 -1.15 18.23 -11.65
N VAL A 100 -1.81 19.38 -11.65
CA VAL A 100 -1.16 20.68 -11.72
C VAL A 100 -0.26 20.89 -10.50
N ALA A 101 -0.76 20.63 -9.29
CA ALA A 101 0.01 20.76 -8.06
C ALA A 101 1.24 19.84 -8.05
N THR A 102 1.09 18.57 -8.46
CA THR A 102 2.21 17.63 -8.55
C THR A 102 3.25 18.08 -9.58
N ALA A 103 2.82 18.56 -10.75
CA ALA A 103 3.73 19.07 -11.77
C ALA A 103 4.53 20.29 -11.29
N PHE A 104 3.86 21.26 -10.64
CA PHE A 104 4.54 22.40 -10.03
C PHE A 104 5.51 21.98 -8.92
N SER A 105 5.10 21.04 -8.07
CA SER A 105 5.95 20.50 -7.00
C SER A 105 7.21 19.82 -7.57
N LEU A 106 7.06 19.00 -8.61
CA LEU A 106 8.18 18.38 -9.32
C LEU A 106 9.10 19.40 -9.95
N ALA A 107 8.55 20.39 -10.67
CA ALA A 107 9.33 21.44 -11.31
C ALA A 107 10.17 22.21 -10.27
N ALA A 108 9.54 22.67 -9.18
CA ALA A 108 10.23 23.35 -8.10
C ALA A 108 11.30 22.46 -7.44
N SER A 109 10.98 21.19 -7.20
CA SER A 109 11.91 20.22 -6.62
C SER A 109 13.14 20.00 -7.50
N VAL A 110 12.96 19.90 -8.82
CA VAL A 110 14.05 19.74 -9.79
C VAL A 110 14.93 20.98 -9.83
N PHE A 111 14.35 22.18 -9.88
CA PHE A 111 15.14 23.42 -9.85
C PHE A 111 15.92 23.58 -8.54
N ALA A 112 15.30 23.26 -7.40
CA ALA A 112 15.97 23.28 -6.11
C ALA A 112 17.11 22.26 -6.02
N ALA A 113 16.88 21.01 -6.46
CA ALA A 113 17.90 19.98 -6.49
C ALA A 113 19.07 20.37 -7.41
N TYR A 114 18.78 20.92 -8.59
CA TYR A 114 19.81 21.40 -9.51
C TYR A 114 20.62 22.55 -8.91
N ALA A 115 19.96 23.49 -8.23
CA ALA A 115 20.63 24.57 -7.51
C ALA A 115 21.59 24.02 -6.45
N ILE A 116 21.14 23.09 -5.61
CA ILE A 116 21.97 22.48 -4.56
C ILE A 116 23.16 21.72 -5.15
N GLU A 117 22.97 20.95 -6.22
CA GLU A 117 24.02 20.07 -6.75
C GLU A 117 25.02 20.80 -7.66
N ARG A 118 24.56 21.79 -8.46
CA ARG A 118 25.39 22.44 -9.49
C ARG A 118 25.77 23.88 -9.19
N LEU A 119 25.02 24.61 -8.35
CA LEU A 119 25.44 25.96 -7.95
C LEU A 119 26.46 25.82 -6.82
N ARG A 120 27.70 26.22 -7.10
CA ARG A 120 28.72 26.36 -6.07
C ARG A 120 28.43 27.62 -5.27
N PHE A 121 27.66 27.48 -4.19
CA PHE A 121 27.45 28.54 -3.20
C PHE A 121 28.81 28.87 -2.54
N ARG A 122 29.21 30.14 -2.59
CA ARG A 122 30.34 30.71 -1.83
C ARG A 122 29.80 31.44 -0.62
#